data_AF-A0A2E5SPT6-F1
#
_entry.id   AF-A0A2E5SPT6-F1
#
_cell.length_a   1.000
_cell.length_b   1.000
_cell.length_c   1.000
_cell.angle_alpha   90.00
_cell.angle_beta   90.00
_cell.angle_gamma   90.00
#
_symmetry.space_group_name_H-M   'P 1'
#
loop_
_entity.id
_entity.type
_entity.pdbx_description
1 polymer ?
#
loop_
_entity_poly.entity_id
_entity_poly.type
_entity_poly.pdbx_seq_one_letter_code
_entity_poly.pdbx_strand_id
1 'polypeptide(L)' 'MPTLLYLNGFKFFFYANDHWPAHVHVLKGERWAKIQLSDLKVVHSSLKHQELRACLGIIESHRSEFLERWNAWFEG' A
#
# COMPACT_ATOMS: atom_id res chain seq x y z
N MET A 1 -0.86 7.13 11.38
CA MET A 1 -0.66 6.20 10.26
C MET A 1 -1.91 5.34 10.12
N PRO A 2 -2.88 5.75 9.30
CA PRO A 2 -4.06 4.94 9.04
C PRO A 2 -3.66 3.60 8.41
N THR A 3 -4.10 2.51 9.01
CA THR A 3 -3.82 1.16 8.50
C THR A 3 -4.98 0.70 7.64
N LEU A 4 -4.69 0.37 6.39
CA LEU A 4 -5.65 -0.06 5.39
C LEU A 4 -6.07 -1.52 5.61
N LEU A 5 -5.09 -2.42 5.67
CA LEU A 5 -5.36 -3.86 5.71
C LEU A 5 -4.22 -4.60 6.42
N TYR A 6 -4.57 -5.68 7.12
CA TYR A 6 -3.62 -6.71 7.55
C TYR A 6 -4.01 -8.04 6.91
N LEU A 7 -3.12 -8.61 6.11
CA LEU A 7 -3.38 -9.88 5.42
C LEU A 7 -2.08 -10.63 5.14
N ASN A 8 -2.02 -11.93 5.46
CA ASN A 8 -0.85 -12.80 5.18
C ASN A 8 0.49 -12.25 5.71
N GLY A 9 0.45 -11.56 6.85
CA GLY A 9 1.62 -10.91 7.46
C GLY A 9 2.04 -9.60 6.79
N PHE A 10 1.32 -9.15 5.76
CA PHE A 10 1.47 -7.81 5.20
C PHE A 10 0.60 -6.83 5.96
N LYS A 11 1.17 -5.66 6.27
CA LYS A 11 0.47 -4.49 6.78
C LYS A 11 0.48 -3.41 5.70
N PHE A 12 -0.69 -3.01 5.22
CA PHE A 12 -0.89 -1.96 4.23
C PHE A 12 -1.33 -0.69 4.93
N PHE A 13 -0.70 0.45 4.66
CA PHE A 13 -0.99 1.71 5.33
C PHE A 13 -0.49 2.91 4.55
N PHE A 14 -0.82 4.10 5.02
CA PHE A 14 -0.21 5.36 4.61
C PHE A 14 0.10 6.23 5.83
N TYR A 15 1.01 7.18 5.68
CA TYR A 15 1.33 8.16 6.71
C TYR A 15 0.38 9.35 6.63
N ALA A 16 0.12 9.99 7.78
CA ALA A 16 -0.80 11.14 7.83
C ALA A 16 -0.29 12.36 7.06
N ASN A 17 1.02 12.43 6.81
CA ASN A 17 1.71 13.47 6.06
C ASN A 17 2.20 12.98 4.69
N ASP A 18 1.62 11.91 4.15
CA ASP A 18 1.87 11.54 2.76
C ASP A 18 1.18 12.51 1.79
N HIS A 19 1.52 12.41 0.51
CA HIS A 19 1.06 13.32 -0.54
C HIS A 19 0.78 12.56 -1.83
N TRP A 20 0.13 13.25 -2.76
CA TRP A 20 -0.09 12.77 -4.12
C TRP A 20 1.23 12.50 -4.87
N PRO A 21 1.28 11.47 -5.74
CA PRO A 21 0.21 10.54 -6.08
C PRO A 21 -0.13 9.55 -4.95
N ALA A 22 -1.39 9.11 -4.87
CA ALA A 22 -1.84 8.16 -3.85
C ALA A 22 -1.02 6.87 -3.89
N HIS A 23 -0.53 6.45 -2.73
CA HIS A 23 0.35 5.30 -2.62
C HIS A 23 0.16 4.59 -1.28
N VAL A 24 0.55 3.32 -1.25
CA VAL A 24 0.48 2.49 -0.06
C VAL A 24 1.88 2.04 0.33
N HIS A 25 2.15 2.16 1.62
CA HIS A 25 3.28 1.52 2.27
C HIS A 25 2.87 0.12 2.72
N VAL A 26 3.75 -0.84 2.49
CA VAL A 26 3.56 -2.23 2.87
C VAL A 26 4.69 -2.66 3.76
N LEU A 27 4.40 -3.25 4.92
CA LEU A 27 5.38 -3.84 5.82
C LEU A 27 5.14 -5.35 5.96
N LYS A 28 6.22 -6.13 5.98
CA LYS A 28 6.22 -7.57 6.33
C LYS A 28 7.53 -7.95 7.01
N GLY A 29 7.48 -8.15 8.32
CA GLY A 29 8.69 -8.24 9.15
C GLY A 29 9.51 -6.96 9.04
N GLU A 30 10.81 -7.09 8.79
CA GLU A 30 11.74 -5.96 8.63
C GLU A 30 11.77 -5.38 7.20
N ARG A 31 10.98 -5.94 6.28
CA ARG A 31 10.96 -5.54 4.87
C ARG A 31 9.73 -4.72 4.55
N TRP A 32 9.88 -3.87 3.55
CA TRP A 32 8.86 -2.89 3.19
C TRP A 32 8.82 -2.60 1.69
N ALA A 33 7.69 -2.07 1.24
CA ALA A 33 7.52 -1.54 -0.11
C ALA A 33 6.67 -0.26 -0.10
N LYS A 34 6.84 0.55 -1.14
CA LYS A 34 5.99 1.70 -1.47
C LYS A 34 5.47 1.50 -2.88
N ILE A 35 4.16 1.48 -3.05
CA ILE A 35 3.49 1.13 -4.30
C ILE A 35 2.42 2.18 -4.60
N GLN A 36 2.42 2.72 -5.82
CA GLN A 36 1.40 3.67 -6.27
C GLN A 36 0.08 2.95 -6.53
N LEU A 37 -1.04 3.57 -6.13
CA LEU A 37 -2.37 2.97 -6.31
C LEU A 37 -2.92 3.11 -7.72
N SER A 38 -2.42 4.05 -8.53
CA SER A 38 -2.95 4.33 -9.87
C SER A 38 -2.63 3.23 -10.88
N ASP A 39 -1.40 2.71 -10.84
CA ASP A 39 -0.84 1.81 -11.86
C ASP A 39 -0.06 0.63 -11.24
N LEU A 40 -0.16 0.46 -9.92
CA LEU A 40 0.62 -0.50 -9.13
C LEU A 40 2.14 -0.38 -9.30
N LYS A 41 2.63 0.80 -9.70
CA LYS A 41 4.06 1.02 -9.85
C LYS A 41 4.76 0.87 -8.51
N VAL A 42 5.74 -0.02 -8.47
CA VAL A 42 6.62 -0.21 -7.32
C VAL A 42 7.65 0.92 -7.31
N VAL A 43 7.49 1.86 -6.37
CA VAL A 43 8.44 2.98 -6.17
C VAL A 43 9.69 2.47 -5.46
N HIS A 44 9.51 1.62 -4.46
CA HIS A 44 10.59 0.98 -3.73
C HIS A 44 10.11 -0.35 -3.15
N SER A 45 11.00 -1.34 -3.04
CA SER A 45 10.71 -2.60 -2.35
C SER A 45 11.99 -3.29 -1.87
N SER A 46 11.98 -3.71 -0.60
CA SER A 46 12.91 -4.70 -0.03
C SER A 46 12.27 -6.08 0.14
N LEU A 47 11.01 -6.26 -0.29
CA LEU A 47 10.31 -7.54 -0.26
C LEU A 47 10.97 -8.56 -1.19
N LYS A 48 10.87 -9.85 -0.84
CA LYS A 48 11.28 -10.92 -1.77
C LYS A 48 10.35 -10.91 -2.98
N HIS A 49 10.85 -11.37 -4.12
CA HIS A 49 10.09 -11.35 -5.37
C HIS A 49 8.71 -12.03 -5.27
N GLN A 50 8.60 -13.17 -4.60
CA GLN A 50 7.32 -13.86 -4.39
C GLN A 50 6.33 -13.04 -3.53
N GLU A 51 6.85 -12.34 -2.51
CA GLU A 51 6.05 -11.52 -1.62
C GLU A 51 5.60 -10.24 -2.29
N LEU A 52 6.46 -9.63 -3.11
CA LEU A 52 6.08 -8.47 -3.90
C LEU A 52 4.93 -8.82 -4.86
N ARG A 53 4.99 -9.98 -5.52
CA ARG A 53 3.89 -10.45 -6.38
C ARG A 53 2.60 -10.67 -5.59
N ALA A 54 2.67 -11.34 -4.45
CA ALA A 54 1.50 -11.54 -3.59
C ALA A 54 0.91 -10.21 -3.10
N CYS A 55 1.79 -9.29 -2.66
CA CYS A 55 1.44 -7.94 -2.25
C CYS A 55 0.72 -7.16 -3.36
N LEU A 56 1.25 -7.17 -4.59
CA LEU A 56 0.64 -6.49 -5.72
C LEU A 56 -0.76 -7.05 -6.05
N GLY A 57 -0.94 -8.38 -5.97
CA GLY A 57 -2.26 -9.00 -6.15
C GLY A 57 -3.28 -8.60 -5.08
N ILE A 58 -2.83 -8.45 -3.83
CA ILE A 58 -3.68 -7.95 -2.74
C ILE A 58 -4.06 -6.48 -2.98
N ILE A 59 -3.09 -5.63 -3.33
CA ILE A 59 -3.37 -4.22 -3.61
C ILE A 59 -4.33 -4.08 -4.77
N GLU A 60 -4.17 -4.87 -5.85
CA GLU A 60 -5.10 -4.82 -6.98
C GLU A 60 -6.53 -5.19 -6.56
N SER A 61 -6.68 -6.23 -5.74
CA SER A 61 -7.99 -6.70 -5.28
C SER A 61 -8.69 -5.70 -4.35
N HIS A 62 -7.93 -4.88 -3.63
CA HIS A 62 -8.44 -3.87 -2.68
C HIS A 62 -8.25 -2.43 -3.18
N ARG A 63 -7.89 -2.21 -4.46
CA ARG A 63 -7.42 -0.91 -4.96
C ARG A 63 -8.45 0.19 -4.76
N SER A 64 -9.72 -0.09 -5.05
CA SER A 64 -10.83 0.85 -4.88
C SER A 64 -11.03 1.25 -3.42
N GLU A 65 -11.01 0.28 -2.50
CA GLU A 65 -11.15 0.53 -1.05
C GLU A 65 -9.97 1.39 -0.53
N PHE A 66 -8.75 1.10 -0.98
CA PHE A 66 -7.56 1.84 -0.56
C PHE A 66 -7.59 3.28 -1.06
N LEU A 67 -8.03 3.51 -2.30
CA LEU A 67 -8.21 4.85 -2.86
C LEU A 67 -9.32 5.62 -2.15
N GLU A 68 -10.46 4.99 -1.87
CA GLU A 68 -11.55 5.62 -1.12
C GLU A 68 -11.08 6.10 0.26
N ARG A 69 -10.37 5.25 0.99
CA ARG A 69 -9.84 5.59 2.32
C ARG A 69 -8.73 6.62 2.29
N TRP A 70 -7.94 6.65 1.22
CA TRP A 70 -6.96 7.71 0.98
C TRP A 70 -7.68 9.05 0.76
N ASN A 71 -8.63 9.11 -0.17
CA ASN A 71 -9.36 10.33 -0.49
C ASN A 71 -10.13 10.85 0.72
N ALA A 72 -10.79 9.97 1.48
CA ALA A 72 -11.49 10.34 2.71
C ALA A 72 -10.57 10.95 3.79
N TRP A 73 -9.26 10.66 3.75
CA TRP A 73 -8.29 11.21 4.71
C TRP A 73 -7.66 12.53 4.23
N PHE A 74 -7.35 12.66 2.95
CA PHE A 74 -6.60 13.80 2.41
C PHE A 74 -7.46 14.87 1.72
N GLU A 75 -8.69 14.53 1.34
CA GLU A 75 -9.63 15.45 0.67
C GLU A 75 -10.85 15.79 1.55
N GLY A 76 -11.03 15.09 2.67
CA GLY A 76 -12.04 15.37 3.70
C GLY A 76 -11.51 16.32 4.77
#